data_AF-A0A835QAW0-F1
#
_entry.id   AF-A0A835QAW0-F1
#
_cell.length_a   1.000
_cell.length_b   1.000
_cell.length_c   1.000
_cell.angle_alpha   90.00
_cell.angle_beta   90.00
_cell.angle_gamma   90.00
#
_symmetry.space_group_name_H-M   'P 1'
#
loop_
_entity.id
_entity.type
_entity.pdbx_description
1 polymer ?
#
loop_
_entity_poly.entity_id
_entity_poly.type
_entity_poly.pdbx_seq_one_letter_code
_entity_poly.pdbx_strand_id
1 'polypeptide(L)'
;MAARNADATVIFVGIDLSVESEGNDRTDFLLPGYQTQLINQVAEEAKGPVVLVILCAGGVDISFATGNNKIGAILWAGYPGAEGGRAITDVIFGRYNPAGRLPFDLVLRRLRG
;
A
#
# COMPACT_ATOMS: atom_id res chain seq x y z
N MET A 1 5.44 11.31 15.30
CA MET A 1 4.25 11.67 16.12
C MET A 1 3.04 10.94 15.54
N ALA A 2 2.02 10.61 16.35
CA ALA A 2 1.08 9.49 16.13
C ALA A 2 1.76 8.11 16.02
N ALA A 3 2.53 7.83 14.96
CA ALA A 3 3.23 6.57 14.74
C ALA A 3 4.27 6.21 15.83
N ARG A 4 4.88 7.22 16.48
CA ARG A 4 5.81 7.05 17.61
C ARG A 4 5.13 6.49 18.87
N ASN A 5 3.82 6.65 18.98
CA ASN A 5 3.05 6.28 20.18
C ASN A 5 2.14 5.07 19.92
N ALA A 6 2.03 4.60 18.68
CA ALA A 6 1.17 3.49 18.30
C ALA A 6 1.93 2.16 18.34
N ASP A 7 1.27 1.10 18.80
CA ASP A 7 1.86 -0.25 18.83
C ASP A 7 1.96 -0.88 17.44
N ALA A 8 1.19 -0.37 16.47
CA ALA A 8 1.31 -0.63 15.04
C ALA A 8 0.77 0.59 14.27
N THR A 9 1.23 0.79 13.03
CA THR A 9 0.75 1.87 12.16
C THR A 9 0.20 1.28 10.86
N VAL A 10 -1.00 1.69 10.44
CA VAL A 10 -1.59 1.28 9.17
C VAL A 10 -1.65 2.50 8.26
N ILE A 11 -1.06 2.41 7.08
CA ILE A 11 -1.01 3.51 6.10
C ILE A 11 -1.78 3.08 4.86
N PHE A 12 -2.77 3.88 4.47
CA PHE A 12 -3.54 3.70 3.23
C PHE A 12 -2.96 4.62 2.17
N VAL A 13 -2.54 4.03 1.05
CA VAL A 13 -1.94 4.73 -0.10
C VAL A 13 -2.46 4.13 -1.39
N GLY A 14 -2.38 4.87 -2.48
CA GLY A 14 -2.94 4.42 -3.75
C GLY A 14 -3.10 5.50 -4.79
N ILE A 15 -4.02 5.24 -5.72
CA ILE A 15 -4.36 6.10 -6.85
C ILE A 15 -5.88 6.26 -6.94
N ASP A 16 -6.32 7.35 -7.58
CA ASP A 16 -7.72 7.64 -7.82
C ASP A 16 -7.97 8.01 -9.30
N LEU A 17 -9.19 8.46 -9.61
CA LEU A 17 -9.64 8.79 -10.97
C LEU A 17 -8.85 9.93 -11.64
N SER A 18 -8.11 10.74 -10.87
CA SER A 18 -7.21 11.75 -11.44
C SER A 18 -5.95 11.14 -12.08
N VAL A 19 -5.61 9.90 -11.72
CA VAL A 19 -4.42 9.18 -12.19
C VAL A 19 -4.78 8.08 -13.17
N GLU A 20 -5.87 7.35 -12.94
CA GLU A 20 -6.33 6.25 -13.80
C GLU A 20 -7.85 6.36 -14.01
N SER A 21 -8.25 6.58 -15.26
CA SER A 21 -9.66 6.62 -15.65
C SER A 21 -9.83 6.29 -17.14
N GLU A 22 -11.08 6.09 -17.57
CA GLU A 22 -11.37 5.83 -18.98
C GLU A 22 -10.89 6.99 -19.85
N GLY A 23 -10.07 6.68 -20.87
CA GLY A 23 -9.45 7.68 -21.72
C GLY A 23 -8.26 8.42 -21.09
N ASN A 24 -7.82 8.00 -19.90
CA ASN A 24 -6.65 8.53 -19.21
C ASN A 24 -5.74 7.40 -18.72
N ASP A 25 -4.79 7.03 -19.58
CA ASP A 25 -3.75 6.06 -19.24
C ASP A 25 -2.69 6.67 -18.31
N ARG A 26 -2.17 5.84 -17.41
CA ARG A 26 -1.07 6.23 -16.52
C ARG A 26 0.22 6.44 -17.30
N THR A 27 1.01 7.43 -16.89
CA THR A 27 2.34 7.72 -17.47
C THR A 27 3.47 6.91 -16.84
N ASP A 28 3.27 6.43 -15.61
CA ASP A 28 4.20 5.60 -14.86
C ASP A 28 3.47 4.80 -13.77
N PHE A 29 4.22 4.02 -12.99
CA PHE A 29 3.70 3.14 -11.93
C PHE A 29 3.98 3.66 -10.51
N LEU A 30 4.53 4.86 -10.36
CA LEU A 30 4.89 5.39 -9.05
C LEU A 30 3.64 5.79 -8.26
N LEU A 31 3.73 5.75 -6.93
CA LEU A 31 2.71 6.36 -6.09
C LEU A 31 2.72 7.89 -6.31
N PRO A 32 1.55 8.52 -6.52
CA PRO A 32 1.49 9.93 -6.86
C PRO A 32 1.82 10.82 -5.65
N GLY A 33 2.35 12.00 -5.96
CA GLY A 33 2.66 13.05 -4.97
C GLY A 33 3.77 12.63 -4.00
N TYR A 34 3.53 12.83 -2.71
CA TYR A 34 4.51 12.59 -1.64
C TYR A 34 4.30 11.27 -0.89
N GLN A 35 3.51 10.34 -1.44
CA GLN A 35 3.13 9.11 -0.73
C GLN A 35 4.35 8.24 -0.38
N THR A 36 5.31 8.08 -1.28
CA THR A 36 6.56 7.34 -1.00
C THR A 36 7.36 7.99 0.13
N GLN A 37 7.50 9.32 0.11
CA GLN A 37 8.21 10.08 1.15
C GLN A 37 7.48 9.97 2.50
N LEU A 38 6.15 10.09 2.50
CA LEU A 38 5.31 9.91 3.68
C LEU A 38 5.52 8.52 4.30
N ILE A 39 5.48 7.46 3.50
CA ILE A 39 5.68 6.09 3.98
C ILE A 39 7.05 5.94 4.62
N ASN A 40 8.10 6.44 3.97
CA ASN A 40 9.47 6.33 4.50
C ASN A 40 9.62 7.09 5.82
N GLN A 41 9.14 8.32 5.90
CA GLN A 41 9.19 9.12 7.13
C GLN A 41 8.37 8.49 8.27
N VAL A 42 7.18 7.96 7.97
CA VAL A 42 6.38 7.27 8.98
C VAL A 42 7.06 5.98 9.44
N ALA A 43 7.65 5.21 8.52
CA ALA A 43 8.36 3.98 8.84
C ALA A 43 9.59 4.22 9.72
N GLU A 44 10.38 5.27 9.43
CA GLU A 44 11.52 5.70 10.27
C GLU A 44 11.10 6.02 11.70
N GLU A 45 9.92 6.63 11.85
CA GLU A 45 9.41 7.14 13.13
C GLU A 45 8.47 6.18 13.87
N ALA A 46 8.09 5.05 13.25
CA ALA A 46 7.15 4.12 13.81
C ALA A 46 7.77 3.34 14.99
N LYS A 47 7.06 3.33 16.13
CA LYS A 47 7.39 2.46 17.27
C LYS A 47 7.24 0.99 16.89
N GLY A 48 6.05 0.65 16.40
CA GLY A 48 5.69 -0.70 15.96
C GLY A 48 5.84 -0.96 14.46
N PRO A 49 5.36 -2.12 13.97
CA PRO A 49 5.34 -2.43 12.56
C PRO A 49 4.40 -1.51 11.79
N VAL A 50 4.75 -1.26 10.52
CA VAL A 50 3.92 -0.56 9.55
C VAL A 50 3.25 -1.58 8.62
N VAL A 51 1.93 -1.47 8.47
CA VAL A 51 1.13 -2.19 7.48
C VAL A 51 0.77 -1.22 6.36
N LEU A 52 1.20 -1.52 5.13
CA LEU A 52 0.81 -0.75 3.96
C LEU A 52 -0.43 -1.35 3.32
N VAL A 53 -1.47 -0.53 3.12
CA VAL A 53 -2.68 -0.90 2.39
C VAL A 53 -2.70 -0.14 1.08
N ILE A 54 -2.66 -0.88 -0.03
CA ILE A 54 -2.57 -0.33 -1.38
C ILE A 54 -3.96 -0.36 -2.03
N LEU A 55 -4.45 0.83 -2.41
CA LEU A 55 -5.75 1.07 -3.03
C LEU A 55 -5.58 1.52 -4.48
N CYS A 56 -5.58 0.58 -5.43
CA CYS A 56 -5.40 0.86 -6.85
C CYS A 56 -5.97 -0.27 -7.72
N ALA A 57 -6.42 0.04 -8.94
CA ALA A 57 -6.94 -0.98 -9.86
C ALA A 57 -5.83 -1.92 -10.36
N GLY A 58 -4.70 -1.36 -10.82
CA GLY A 58 -3.55 -2.11 -11.32
C GLY A 58 -2.37 -2.20 -10.33
N GLY A 59 -1.20 -2.60 -10.83
CA GLY A 59 0.03 -2.57 -10.04
C GLY A 59 0.57 -1.14 -9.83
N VAL A 60 1.25 -0.92 -8.71
CA VAL A 60 2.08 0.27 -8.42
C VAL A 60 3.46 -0.18 -7.95
N ASP A 61 4.48 0.63 -8.18
CA ASP A 61 5.84 0.34 -7.76
C ASP A 61 5.98 0.44 -6.24
N ILE A 62 6.11 -0.72 -5.60
CA ILE A 62 6.33 -0.87 -4.16
C ILE A 62 7.77 -1.31 -3.85
N SER A 63 8.70 -1.23 -4.81
CA SER A 63 10.07 -1.73 -4.63
C SER A 63 10.76 -1.08 -3.43
N PHE A 64 10.49 0.22 -3.18
CA PHE A 64 11.01 0.96 -2.02
C PHE A 64 10.60 0.34 -0.67
N ALA A 65 9.44 -0.34 -0.62
CA ALA A 65 8.92 -0.94 0.61
C ALA A 65 9.56 -2.29 0.93
N THR A 66 10.00 -3.03 -0.09
CA THR A 66 10.50 -4.42 0.06
C THR A 66 11.80 -4.53 0.85
N GLY A 67 12.61 -3.47 0.88
CA GLY A 67 13.87 -3.40 1.64
C GLY A 67 13.76 -2.76 3.02
N ASN A 68 12.57 -2.31 3.44
CA ASN A 68 12.39 -1.58 4.69
C ASN A 68 11.86 -2.48 5.81
N ASN A 69 12.72 -2.78 6.79
CA ASN A 69 12.42 -3.68 7.91
C ASN A 69 11.27 -3.21 8.82
N LYS A 70 10.85 -1.94 8.73
CA LYS A 70 9.70 -1.43 9.48
C LYS A 70 8.37 -1.75 8.81
N ILE A 71 8.37 -2.02 7.50
CA ILE A 71 7.17 -2.44 6.77
C ILE A 71 6.99 -3.94 6.98
N GLY A 72 6.12 -4.29 7.92
CA GLY A 72 5.87 -5.67 8.32
C GLY A 72 4.88 -6.41 7.43
N ALA A 73 4.03 -5.69 6.70
CA ALA A 73 3.06 -6.27 5.79
C ALA A 73 2.64 -5.29 4.68
N ILE A 74 2.26 -5.84 3.53
CA ILE A 74 1.66 -5.11 2.41
C ILE A 74 0.37 -5.84 2.02
N LEU A 75 -0.74 -5.12 2.00
CA LEU A 75 -2.06 -5.60 1.61
C LEU A 75 -2.54 -4.84 0.36
N TRP A 76 -2.66 -5.52 -0.76
CA TRP A 76 -3.35 -4.97 -1.94
C TRP A 76 -4.85 -5.19 -1.81
N ALA A 77 -5.63 -4.12 -1.81
CA ALA A 77 -7.07 -4.17 -1.59
C ALA A 77 -7.91 -3.69 -2.79
N GLY A 78 -7.27 -3.34 -3.91
CA GLY A 78 -7.98 -2.86 -5.09
C GLY A 78 -8.78 -1.59 -4.81
N TYR A 79 -9.97 -1.50 -5.41
CA TYR A 79 -11.03 -0.59 -4.98
C TYR A 79 -12.11 -1.39 -4.23
N PRO A 80 -12.06 -1.47 -2.89
CA PRO A 80 -12.72 -2.53 -2.14
C PRO A 80 -14.22 -2.28 -1.87
N GLY A 81 -14.80 -1.24 -2.49
CA GLY A 81 -16.22 -0.89 -2.33
C GLY A 81 -16.60 -0.48 -0.90
N ALA A 82 -17.90 -0.44 -0.63
CA ALA A 82 -18.45 0.09 0.62
C ALA A 82 -18.06 -0.72 1.88
N GLU A 83 -18.05 -2.05 1.78
CA GLU A 83 -17.64 -2.93 2.89
C GLU A 83 -16.12 -3.14 2.97
N GLY A 84 -15.36 -2.46 2.11
CA GLY A 84 -13.92 -2.64 1.98
C GLY A 84 -13.14 -2.35 3.26
N GLY A 85 -13.50 -1.28 3.96
CA GLY A 85 -12.87 -0.93 5.24
C GLY A 85 -13.05 -2.02 6.31
N ARG A 86 -14.23 -2.65 6.34
CA ARG A 86 -14.51 -3.78 7.23
C ARG A 86 -13.70 -5.00 6.84
N ALA A 87 -13.68 -5.36 5.55
CA ALA A 87 -12.90 -6.50 5.05
C ALA A 87 -11.40 -6.36 5.35
N ILE A 88 -10.82 -5.17 5.14
CA ILE A 88 -9.42 -4.86 5.47
C ILE A 88 -9.17 -5.01 6.97
N THR A 89 -10.07 -4.49 7.81
CA THR A 89 -9.96 -4.60 9.27
C THR A 89 -10.03 -6.05 9.73
N ASP A 90 -10.96 -6.84 9.21
CA ASP A 90 -11.11 -8.24 9.57
C ASP A 90 -9.86 -9.06 9.21
N VAL A 91 -9.17 -8.73 8.11
CA VAL A 91 -7.86 -9.32 7.76
C VAL A 91 -6.76 -8.88 8.72
N ILE A 92 -6.59 -7.58 8.94
CA ILE A 92 -5.50 -7.03 9.78
C ILE A 92 -5.58 -7.56 11.22
N PHE A 93 -6.80 -7.68 11.76
CA PHE A 93 -7.03 -8.17 13.13
C PHE A 93 -7.25 -9.69 13.20
N GLY A 94 -7.05 -10.43 12.12
CA GLY A 94 -7.10 -11.89 12.11
C GLY A 94 -8.49 -12.50 12.32
N ARG A 95 -9.56 -11.74 12.09
CA ARG A 95 -10.94 -12.24 12.05
C ARG A 95 -11.24 -12.99 10.76
N TYR A 96 -10.45 -12.74 9.71
CA TYR A 96 -10.52 -13.44 8.44
C TYR A 96 -9.10 -13.71 7.90
N ASN A 97 -8.87 -14.92 7.37
CA ASN A 97 -7.61 -15.28 6.74
C ASN A 97 -7.61 -14.84 5.27
N PRO A 98 -6.62 -14.06 4.80
CA PRO A 98 -6.60 -13.57 3.42
C PRO A 98 -6.49 -14.74 2.41
N ALA A 99 -7.40 -14.75 1.44
CA ALA A 99 -7.48 -15.80 0.41
C ALA A 99 -7.26 -15.28 -1.02
N GLY A 100 -7.09 -13.97 -1.20
CA GLY A 100 -6.89 -13.34 -2.51
C GLY A 100 -5.59 -13.77 -3.21
N ARG A 101 -5.58 -13.64 -4.53
CA ARG A 101 -4.39 -13.75 -5.39
C ARG A 101 -4.39 -12.54 -6.32
N LEU A 102 -3.19 -12.06 -6.68
CA LEU A 102 -3.10 -10.96 -7.64
C LEU A 102 -3.61 -11.45 -9.01
N PRO A 103 -4.51 -10.70 -9.67
CA PRO A 103 -4.98 -11.02 -11.01
C PRO A 103 -4.00 -10.55 -12.11
N PHE A 104 -2.86 -9.98 -11.72
CA PHE A 104 -1.80 -9.46 -12.59
C PHE A 104 -0.43 -9.70 -11.95
N ASP A 105 0.62 -9.63 -12.76
CA ASP A 105 1.99 -9.66 -12.27
C ASP A 105 2.43 -8.30 -11.75
N LEU A 106 3.03 -8.28 -10.57
CA LEU A 106 3.60 -7.06 -10.00
C LEU A 106 5.05 -6.95 -10.45
N VAL A 107 5.30 -6.13 -11.47
CA VAL A 107 6.64 -5.92 -12.01
C VAL A 107 7.43 -5.03 -11.05
N LEU A 108 8.33 -5.65 -10.28
CA LEU A 108 9.31 -4.91 -9.49
C LEU A 108 10.39 -4.37 -10.42
N ARG A 109 10.55 -3.05 -10.47
CA ARG A 109 11.61 -2.42 -11.26
C ARG A 109 12.95 -2.69 -10.59
N ARG A 110 13.62 -3.77 -10.97
CA ARG A 110 15.03 -3.95 -10.67
C ARG A 110 15.81 -2.97 -11.54
N LEU A 111 16.16 -1.80 -11.00
CA LEU A 111 17.12 -0.91 -11.66
C LEU A 111 18.38 -1.75 -11.92
N ARG A 112 18.64 -2.06 -13.19
CA ARG A 112 19.99 -2.44 -13.62
C ARG A 112 20.81 -1.16 -13.48
N GLY A 113 21.92 -1.27 -12.75
CA GLY A 113 22.71 -0.14 -12.24
C GLY A 113 23.33 0.76 -13.30
#